data_AF-A0A397UJU1-F1
#
_entry.id   AF-A0A397UJU1-F1
#
_cell.length_a   1.000
_cell.length_b   1.000
_cell.length_c   1.000
_cell.angle_alpha   90.00
_cell.angle_beta   90.00
_cell.angle_gamma   90.00
#
_symmetry.space_group_name_H-M   'P 1'
#
loop_
_entity.id
_entity.type
_entity.pdbx_description
1 polymer ?
#
loop_
_entity_poly.entity_id
_entity_poly.type
_entity_poly.pdbx_seq_one_letter_code
_entity_poly.pdbx_strand_id
1 'polypeptide(L)'
;MVIVKGKRTFRIVQLIILIYILFEIIYNERYLKSETPVPGVIRVTLKAPDNLEIPPYCNGATMCTFWGANEILYPSDSAGYAFVTTRASARNYPNPLGCNSLRTTSPSDPCFFKPTNNNVTILPTSYIGDDDRAFYKGEVTSIAIRNGLMTGTLYYSDGKTVYATRTNASRMKENPRADGGIFTVQDLLTASSADLDAPSTAPGANKTAGETYRLSGIVIIHYQNVRLKKHDIVYSYLPRVIDGNEYKVTENIHNSTDGSITLIDRHGIRFVFQQHGLIGVFDFVTLLTKFVAESPELIVEIIMLRFVPEKEVYREVKFDEIPQRRGEYNV
;
A
#
# COMPACT_ATOMS: atom_id res chain seq x y z
N MET A 1 -1.38 -4.16 56.72
CA MET A 1 -1.48 -2.87 56.00
C MET A 1 -0.73 -1.81 56.80
N VAL A 2 0.42 -1.36 56.31
CA VAL A 2 1.30 -0.42 57.01
C VAL A 2 1.00 1.00 56.52
N ILE A 3 0.59 1.90 57.41
CA ILE A 3 0.24 3.29 57.06
C ILE A 3 1.46 4.18 57.37
N VAL A 4 2.28 4.45 56.35
CA VAL A 4 3.44 5.36 56.48
C VAL A 4 2.97 6.81 56.51
N LYS A 5 3.43 7.60 57.49
CA LYS A 5 3.01 9.00 57.72
C LYS A 5 3.68 10.05 56.81
N GLY A 6 4.38 9.64 55.74
CA GLY A 6 4.91 10.52 54.68
C GLY A 6 3.85 10.94 53.65
N LYS A 7 2.79 11.63 54.09
CA LYS A 7 1.55 11.82 53.27
C LYS A 7 1.68 12.74 52.05
N ARG A 8 2.61 13.70 52.01
CA ARG A 8 2.62 14.75 50.95
C ARG A 8 3.40 14.32 49.71
N THR A 9 4.66 13.91 49.86
CA THR A 9 5.51 13.45 48.75
C THR A 9 4.92 12.23 48.04
N PHE A 10 4.38 11.28 48.81
CA PHE A 10 3.72 10.10 48.26
C PHE A 10 2.53 10.43 47.35
N ARG A 11 1.64 11.33 47.80
CA ARG A 11 0.47 11.74 47.00
C ARG A 11 0.86 12.47 45.72
N ILE A 12 1.94 13.26 45.76
CA ILE A 12 2.45 13.95 44.57
C ILE A 12 2.95 12.94 43.53
N VAL A 13 3.74 11.94 43.96
CA VAL A 13 4.24 10.89 43.05
C VAL A 13 3.09 10.08 42.45
N GLN A 14 2.09 9.70 43.25
CA GLN A 14 0.90 9.01 42.75
C GLN A 14 0.13 9.83 41.72
N LEU A 15 0.00 11.15 41.94
CA LEU A 15 -0.67 12.04 41.01
C LEU A 15 0.10 12.20 39.70
N ILE A 16 1.43 12.28 39.75
CA ILE A 16 2.28 12.31 38.55
C ILE A 16 2.15 11.01 37.75
N ILE A 17 2.19 9.86 38.41
CA ILE A 17 2.03 8.55 37.75
C ILE A 17 0.62 8.44 37.14
N LEU A 18 -0.43 8.86 37.85
CA LEU A 18 -1.79 8.85 37.31
C LEU A 18 -1.92 9.74 36.08
N ILE A 19 -1.37 10.95 36.11
CA ILE A 19 -1.36 11.86 34.95
C ILE A 19 -0.61 11.21 33.78
N TYR A 20 0.53 10.58 34.04
CA TYR A 20 1.30 9.87 33.01
C TYR A 20 0.51 8.72 32.39
N ILE A 21 -0.13 7.88 33.20
CA ILE A 21 -0.98 6.76 32.73
C ILE A 21 -2.15 7.29 31.91
N LEU A 22 -2.86 8.31 32.40
CA LEU A 22 -3.96 8.93 31.66
C LEU A 22 -3.48 9.53 30.35
N PHE A 23 -2.33 10.22 30.37
CA PHE A 23 -1.70 10.73 29.17
C PHE A 23 -1.36 9.59 28.21
N GLU A 24 -0.78 8.49 28.69
CA GLU A 24 -0.43 7.36 27.85
C GLU A 24 -1.67 6.69 27.23
N ILE A 25 -2.71 6.43 28.02
CA ILE A 25 -3.97 5.84 27.57
C ILE A 25 -4.64 6.73 26.52
N ILE A 26 -4.66 8.05 26.73
CA ILE A 26 -5.29 9.01 25.81
C ILE A 26 -4.42 9.20 24.56
N TYR A 27 -3.12 9.45 24.72
CA TYR A 27 -2.20 9.76 23.62
C TYR A 27 -1.96 8.56 22.70
N ASN A 28 -1.78 7.36 23.28
CA ASN A 28 -1.60 6.13 22.52
C ASN A 28 -2.92 5.41 22.24
N GLU A 29 -4.07 6.01 22.59
CA GLU A 29 -5.41 5.47 22.34
C GLU A 29 -5.59 4.03 22.86
N ARG A 30 -4.95 3.69 23.99
CA ARG A 30 -4.92 2.31 24.51
C ARG A 30 -6.30 1.78 24.93
N TYR A 31 -7.30 2.66 24.98
CA TYR A 31 -8.71 2.32 25.21
C TYR A 31 -9.43 1.78 23.96
N LEU A 32 -8.78 1.83 22.80
CA LEU A 32 -9.29 1.27 21.56
C LEU A 32 -8.80 -0.16 21.38
N LYS A 33 -9.74 -1.08 21.18
CA LYS A 33 -9.43 -2.38 20.59
C LYS A 33 -9.14 -2.15 19.11
N SER A 34 -7.86 -2.20 18.76
CA SER A 34 -7.39 -2.00 17.40
C SER A 34 -7.32 -3.34 16.68
N GLU A 35 -7.91 -3.41 15.49
CA GLU A 35 -7.77 -4.54 14.58
C GLU A 35 -7.15 -4.05 13.27
N THR A 36 -6.22 -4.84 12.72
CA THR A 36 -5.75 -4.59 11.36
C THR A 36 -6.91 -4.82 10.41
N PRO A 37 -7.17 -3.92 9.45
CA PRO A 37 -8.20 -4.16 8.45
C PRO A 37 -7.89 -5.49 7.76
N VAL A 38 -8.92 -6.33 7.56
CA VAL A 38 -8.77 -7.51 6.73
C VAL A 38 -8.38 -7.03 5.34
N PRO A 39 -7.29 -7.56 4.74
CA PRO A 39 -6.84 -7.13 3.44
C PRO A 39 -7.97 -7.35 2.43
N GLY A 40 -8.62 -6.26 2.04
CA GLY A 40 -9.68 -6.28 1.05
C GLY A 40 -9.08 -6.37 -0.34
N VAL A 41 -9.83 -6.87 -1.31
CA VAL A 41 -9.37 -6.96 -2.69
C VAL A 41 -9.59 -5.62 -3.37
N ILE A 42 -8.51 -4.93 -3.78
CA ILE A 42 -8.60 -3.75 -4.65
C ILE A 42 -8.71 -4.23 -6.10
N ARG A 43 -9.81 -3.88 -6.74
CA ARG A 43 -10.02 -4.01 -8.18
C ARG A 43 -9.80 -2.66 -8.83
N VAL A 44 -9.07 -2.65 -9.93
CA VAL A 44 -8.85 -1.46 -10.73
C VAL A 44 -9.49 -1.66 -12.09
N THR A 45 -10.28 -0.69 -12.53
CA THR A 45 -10.76 -0.65 -13.91
C THR A 45 -10.33 0.66 -14.54
N LEU A 46 -9.95 0.59 -15.82
CA LEU A 46 -9.58 1.75 -16.63
C LEU A 46 -10.77 2.16 -17.50
N LYS A 47 -11.11 3.45 -17.56
CA LYS A 47 -12.01 4.00 -18.58
C LYS A 47 -11.19 4.84 -19.56
N ALA A 48 -11.31 4.54 -20.85
CA ALA A 48 -10.75 5.40 -21.90
C ALA A 48 -11.48 6.76 -21.92
N PRO A 49 -10.79 7.84 -22.30
CA PRO A 49 -11.42 9.15 -22.47
C PRO A 49 -12.42 9.12 -23.63
N ASP A 50 -13.47 9.94 -23.52
CA ASP A 50 -14.55 9.97 -24.53
C ASP A 50 -14.08 10.68 -25.83
N ASN A 51 -13.06 11.53 -25.76
CA ASN A 51 -12.41 12.18 -26.89
C ASN A 51 -10.91 11.90 -26.86
N LEU A 52 -10.37 11.33 -27.94
CA LEU A 52 -8.94 11.09 -28.08
C LEU A 52 -8.25 12.36 -28.58
N GLU A 53 -7.31 12.86 -27.79
CA GLU A 53 -6.41 13.95 -28.21
C GLU A 53 -4.99 13.40 -28.39
N ILE A 54 -4.26 13.94 -29.37
CA ILE A 54 -2.85 13.57 -29.58
C ILE A 54 -2.01 14.32 -28.53
N PRO A 55 -1.35 13.61 -27.59
CA PRO A 55 -0.52 14.23 -26.57
C PRO A 55 0.70 14.95 -27.17
N PRO A 56 1.25 15.99 -26.51
CA PRO A 56 2.44 16.68 -26.99
C PRO A 56 3.66 15.76 -27.19
N TYR A 57 3.80 14.72 -26.35
CA TYR A 57 4.90 13.75 -26.45
C TYR A 57 4.81 12.85 -27.69
N CYS A 58 3.64 12.81 -28.36
CA CYS A 58 3.44 12.06 -29.60
C CYS A 58 3.91 12.78 -30.86
N ASN A 59 4.34 14.04 -30.77
CA ASN A 59 4.77 14.84 -31.91
C ASN A 59 6.28 14.65 -32.25
N GLY A 60 6.95 13.70 -31.59
CA GLY A 60 8.39 13.47 -31.71
C GLY A 60 8.79 12.38 -32.70
N ALA A 61 10.02 11.88 -32.55
CA ALA A 61 10.62 10.84 -33.40
C ALA A 61 10.02 9.43 -33.17
N THR A 62 9.32 9.21 -32.06
CA THR A 62 8.68 7.93 -31.74
C THR A 62 7.19 8.03 -32.07
N MET A 63 6.67 7.04 -32.81
CA MET A 63 5.27 7.03 -33.23
C MET A 63 4.35 6.79 -32.02
N CYS A 64 3.11 7.28 -32.09
CA CYS A 64 2.08 6.96 -31.12
C CYS A 64 1.03 6.02 -31.71
N THR A 65 0.58 5.09 -30.88
CA THR A 65 -0.55 4.21 -31.15
C THR A 65 -1.60 4.42 -30.07
N PHE A 66 -2.86 4.17 -30.40
CA PHE A 66 -3.98 4.30 -29.47
C PHE A 66 -4.54 2.91 -29.19
N TRP A 67 -4.64 2.56 -27.92
CA TRP A 67 -5.11 1.26 -27.46
C TRP A 67 -6.40 1.41 -26.65
N GLY A 68 -7.21 0.36 -26.63
CA GLY A 68 -8.41 0.32 -25.79
C GLY A 68 -8.05 0.20 -24.31
N ALA A 69 -8.97 0.59 -23.41
CA ALA A 69 -8.72 0.56 -21.96
C ALA A 69 -8.27 -0.83 -21.43
N ASN A 70 -8.84 -1.92 -21.98
CA ASN A 70 -8.47 -3.29 -21.62
C ASN A 70 -7.11 -3.73 -22.17
N GLU A 71 -6.62 -3.08 -23.22
CA GLU A 71 -5.30 -3.34 -23.80
C GLU A 71 -4.23 -2.53 -23.09
N ILE A 72 -4.56 -1.31 -22.62
CA ILE A 72 -3.67 -0.46 -21.84
C ILE A 72 -3.42 -1.07 -20.45
N LEU A 73 -4.50 -1.49 -19.76
CA LEU A 73 -4.44 -2.10 -18.44
C LEU A 73 -4.10 -3.59 -18.56
N TYR A 74 -2.91 -4.00 -18.10
CA TYR A 74 -2.46 -5.39 -18.20
C TYR A 74 -1.92 -5.94 -16.87
N PRO A 75 -2.35 -7.14 -16.41
CA PRO A 75 -3.54 -7.83 -16.87
C PRO A 75 -4.78 -7.02 -16.50
N SER A 76 -5.88 -7.22 -17.23
CA SER A 76 -7.11 -6.44 -17.05
C SER A 76 -7.85 -6.75 -15.74
N ASP A 77 -7.48 -7.83 -15.04
CA ASP A 77 -8.16 -8.36 -13.86
C ASP A 77 -7.27 -8.47 -12.61
N SER A 78 -6.15 -7.74 -12.55
CA SER A 78 -5.26 -7.80 -11.38
C SER A 78 -5.90 -7.28 -10.09
N ALA A 79 -5.77 -8.09 -9.03
CA ALA A 79 -6.09 -7.69 -7.66
C ALA A 79 -4.86 -7.06 -6.99
N GLY A 80 -5.02 -5.89 -6.36
CA GLY A 80 -4.00 -5.27 -5.52
C GLY A 80 -2.85 -4.57 -6.26
N TYR A 81 -2.82 -4.61 -7.60
CA TYR A 81 -1.98 -3.78 -8.44
C TYR A 81 -2.68 -3.47 -9.76
N ALA A 82 -2.20 -2.48 -10.49
CA ALA A 82 -2.61 -2.17 -11.85
C ALA A 82 -1.37 -1.77 -12.63
N PHE A 83 -1.23 -2.28 -13.85
CA PHE A 83 -0.16 -1.84 -14.74
C PHE A 83 -0.75 -1.22 -16.01
N VAL A 84 -0.36 0.02 -16.26
CA VAL A 84 -0.84 0.83 -17.36
C VAL A 84 0.29 1.02 -18.34
N THR A 85 0.08 0.48 -19.54
CA THR A 85 1.07 0.49 -20.61
C THR A 85 1.19 1.89 -21.18
N THR A 86 2.39 2.47 -21.13
CA THR A 86 2.73 3.81 -21.66
C THR A 86 3.51 3.70 -22.97
N ARG A 87 4.18 2.56 -23.20
CA ARG A 87 4.90 2.23 -24.44
C ARG A 87 4.81 0.75 -24.72
N ALA A 88 4.69 0.39 -25.99
CA ALA A 88 4.72 -0.99 -26.42
C ALA A 88 5.53 -1.20 -27.69
N SER A 89 6.01 -2.42 -27.88
CA SER A 89 6.45 -2.93 -29.18
C SER A 89 5.96 -4.35 -29.35
N ALA A 90 5.62 -4.75 -30.58
CA ALA A 90 5.13 -6.09 -30.85
C ALA A 90 5.85 -6.70 -32.05
N ARG A 91 6.31 -7.94 -31.88
CA ARG A 91 6.99 -8.72 -32.92
C ARG A 91 6.30 -10.07 -33.05
N ASN A 92 5.94 -10.42 -34.27
CA ASN A 92 5.49 -11.77 -34.60
C ASN A 92 6.69 -12.62 -35.03
N TYR A 93 6.68 -13.86 -34.56
CA TYR A 93 7.66 -14.87 -34.90
C TYR A 93 6.90 -15.99 -35.61
N PRO A 94 6.86 -15.96 -36.95
CA PRO A 94 6.22 -17.01 -37.73
C PRO A 94 6.99 -18.32 -37.54
N ASN A 95 6.27 -19.43 -37.48
CA ASN A 95 6.91 -20.74 -37.47
C ASN A 95 7.39 -21.12 -38.88
N PRO A 96 8.43 -21.96 -38.97
CA PRO A 96 8.75 -22.68 -40.21
C PRO A 96 7.52 -23.43 -40.74
N LEU A 97 7.45 -23.63 -42.06
CA LEU A 97 6.34 -24.36 -42.69
C LEU A 97 6.19 -25.77 -42.09
N GLY A 98 4.99 -26.11 -41.62
CA GLY A 98 4.71 -27.41 -40.99
C GLY A 98 5.10 -27.53 -39.51
N CYS A 99 5.64 -26.47 -38.91
CA CYS A 99 5.98 -26.45 -37.48
C CYS A 99 4.87 -25.84 -36.61
N ASN A 100 4.66 -26.44 -35.44
CA ASN A 100 3.80 -25.89 -34.39
C ASN A 100 4.55 -25.88 -33.05
N SER A 101 4.94 -24.69 -32.60
CA SER A 101 5.67 -24.45 -31.35
C SER A 101 4.96 -25.00 -30.10
N LEU A 102 3.62 -25.07 -30.11
CA LEU A 102 2.81 -25.58 -29.00
C LEU A 102 2.86 -27.11 -28.85
N ARG A 103 3.37 -27.83 -29.84
CA ARG A 103 3.44 -29.31 -29.85
C ARG A 103 4.86 -29.85 -29.62
N THR A 104 5.78 -28.97 -29.28
CA THR A 104 7.18 -29.33 -29.10
C THR A 104 7.36 -30.13 -27.80
N THR A 105 8.10 -31.23 -27.88
CA THR A 105 8.33 -32.14 -26.73
C THR A 105 9.77 -32.12 -26.23
N SER A 106 10.68 -31.48 -26.97
CA SER A 106 12.10 -31.35 -26.62
C SER A 106 12.63 -29.99 -27.04
N PRO A 107 13.57 -29.38 -26.29
CA PRO A 107 14.30 -28.18 -26.70
C PRO A 107 15.12 -28.34 -28.00
N SER A 108 15.39 -29.60 -28.41
CA SER A 108 16.09 -29.93 -29.66
C SER A 108 15.15 -30.03 -30.88
N ASP A 109 13.84 -29.93 -30.67
CA ASP A 109 12.84 -29.97 -31.74
C ASP A 109 13.04 -28.77 -32.68
N PRO A 110 13.10 -28.97 -34.01
CA PRO A 110 13.22 -27.87 -34.97
C PRO A 110 12.06 -26.85 -34.87
N CYS A 111 10.91 -27.26 -34.32
CA CYS A 111 9.76 -26.41 -34.11
C CYS A 111 9.78 -25.68 -32.74
N PHE A 112 10.80 -25.90 -31.90
CA PHE A 112 10.96 -25.20 -30.62
C PHE A 112 11.11 -23.69 -30.84
N PHE A 113 10.26 -22.92 -30.18
CA PHE A 113 10.28 -21.47 -30.30
C PHE A 113 11.60 -20.89 -29.80
N LYS A 114 12.33 -20.23 -30.70
CA LYS A 114 13.49 -19.41 -30.37
C LYS A 114 13.23 -18.00 -30.91
N PRO A 115 13.32 -16.95 -30.09
CA PRO A 115 13.26 -15.59 -30.58
C PRO A 115 14.50 -15.34 -31.46
N THR A 116 14.36 -15.56 -32.76
CA THR A 116 15.39 -15.42 -33.78
C THR A 116 15.19 -14.13 -34.58
N ASN A 117 16.12 -13.81 -35.49
CA ASN A 117 16.06 -12.61 -36.32
C ASN A 117 14.96 -12.63 -37.39
N ASN A 118 14.29 -13.78 -37.62
CA ASN A 118 13.21 -13.91 -38.59
C ASN A 118 11.85 -13.45 -38.02
N ASN A 119 11.84 -12.32 -37.31
CA ASN A 119 10.62 -11.73 -36.78
C ASN A 119 10.07 -10.67 -37.73
N VAL A 120 8.75 -10.48 -37.66
CA VAL A 120 8.04 -9.41 -38.33
C VAL A 120 7.59 -8.42 -37.28
N THR A 121 8.04 -7.17 -37.37
CA THR A 121 7.56 -6.09 -36.51
C THR A 121 6.11 -5.80 -36.84
N ILE A 122 5.19 -6.11 -35.91
CA ILE A 122 3.78 -5.73 -36.02
C ILE A 122 3.61 -4.29 -35.56
N LEU A 123 4.18 -3.97 -34.41
CA LEU A 123 4.13 -2.66 -33.80
C LEU A 123 5.57 -2.20 -33.55
N PRO A 124 6.08 -1.19 -34.28
CA PRO A 124 7.35 -0.58 -33.92
C PRO A 124 7.26 -0.02 -32.51
N THR A 125 8.40 0.24 -31.88
CA THR A 125 8.44 0.96 -30.60
C THR A 125 7.58 2.21 -30.71
N SER A 126 6.47 2.23 -29.97
CA SER A 126 5.46 3.29 -30.02
C SER A 126 4.98 3.63 -28.62
N TYR A 127 4.74 4.91 -28.35
CA TYR A 127 4.05 5.33 -27.14
C TYR A 127 2.56 5.05 -27.26
N ILE A 128 1.92 4.79 -26.12
CA ILE A 128 0.46 4.69 -26.03
C ILE A 128 -0.06 6.10 -25.79
N GLY A 129 -0.83 6.62 -26.74
CA GLY A 129 -1.42 7.95 -26.63
C GLY A 129 -2.57 7.98 -25.62
N ASP A 130 -2.69 9.11 -24.92
CA ASP A 130 -3.81 9.46 -24.03
C ASP A 130 -3.96 8.55 -22.79
N ASP A 131 -2.85 7.92 -22.40
CA ASP A 131 -2.73 7.15 -21.16
C ASP A 131 -2.92 8.03 -19.92
N ASP A 132 -2.46 9.28 -19.95
CA ASP A 132 -2.47 10.21 -18.81
C ASP A 132 -3.89 10.64 -18.37
N ARG A 133 -4.89 10.57 -19.27
CA ARG A 133 -6.29 10.96 -18.99
C ARG A 133 -7.20 9.79 -18.62
N ALA A 134 -6.67 8.57 -18.58
CA ALA A 134 -7.46 7.40 -18.28
C ALA A 134 -7.95 7.40 -16.82
N PHE A 135 -9.20 6.98 -16.60
CA PHE A 135 -9.81 6.98 -15.27
C PHE A 135 -9.57 5.66 -14.55
N TYR A 136 -9.06 5.72 -13.32
CA TYR A 136 -8.96 4.61 -12.40
C TYR A 136 -10.19 4.57 -11.50
N LYS A 137 -10.82 3.40 -11.43
CA LYS A 137 -11.80 3.09 -10.38
C LYS A 137 -11.23 2.01 -9.47
N GLY A 138 -10.97 2.36 -8.21
CA GLY A 138 -10.57 1.41 -7.17
C GLY A 138 -11.79 0.88 -6.40
N GLU A 139 -12.05 -0.42 -6.44
CA GLU A 139 -13.11 -1.08 -5.67
C GLU A 139 -12.49 -2.05 -4.66
N VAL A 140 -12.72 -1.84 -3.35
CA VAL A 140 -12.26 -2.76 -2.30
C VAL A 140 -13.39 -3.75 -1.98
N THR A 141 -13.12 -5.05 -2.07
CA THR A 141 -14.09 -6.08 -1.66
C THR A 141 -13.64 -6.84 -0.40
N SER A 142 -14.56 -6.92 0.57
CA SER A 142 -14.56 -7.58 1.90
C SER A 142 -14.26 -6.72 3.16
N ILE A 143 -15.14 -6.94 4.16
CA ILE A 143 -15.51 -6.19 5.41
C ILE A 143 -16.15 -4.80 5.16
N ALA A 144 -17.36 -4.78 4.60
CA ALA A 144 -18.65 -4.69 5.32
C ALA A 144 -19.08 -3.28 5.79
N ILE A 145 -18.41 -2.23 5.31
CA ILE A 145 -19.10 -0.99 4.90
C ILE A 145 -18.74 -0.78 3.44
N ARG A 146 -19.75 -0.67 2.56
CA ARG A 146 -19.52 -0.46 1.12
C ARG A 146 -18.64 0.79 0.96
N ASN A 147 -17.40 0.63 0.47
CA ASN A 147 -16.52 1.77 0.13
C ASN A 147 -17.20 2.80 -0.80
N GLY A 148 -18.20 2.37 -1.56
CA GLY A 148 -19.10 3.24 -2.32
C GLY A 148 -19.78 4.34 -1.51
N LEU A 149 -19.85 4.23 -0.17
CA LEU A 149 -20.42 5.23 0.72
C LEU A 149 -19.38 6.05 1.49
N MET A 150 -18.11 5.62 1.49
CA MET A 150 -17.05 6.29 2.25
C MET A 150 -16.46 7.46 1.46
N THR A 151 -16.10 8.53 2.16
CA THR A 151 -15.36 9.67 1.59
C THR A 151 -13.89 9.33 1.50
N GLY A 152 -13.31 9.53 0.30
CA GLY A 152 -11.90 9.31 0.04
C GLY A 152 -11.15 10.62 -0.18
N THR A 153 -9.99 10.78 0.44
CA THR A 153 -9.13 11.95 0.23
C THR A 153 -7.81 11.54 -0.40
N LEU A 154 -7.47 12.14 -1.54
CA LEU A 154 -6.16 12.01 -2.17
C LEU A 154 -5.25 13.12 -1.65
N TYR A 155 -4.12 12.74 -1.07
CA TYR A 155 -3.08 13.64 -0.58
C TYR A 155 -1.95 13.74 -1.61
N TYR A 156 -1.17 14.81 -1.53
CA TYR A 156 0.14 14.85 -2.15
C TYR A 156 1.12 13.90 -1.44
N SER A 157 2.28 13.69 -2.05
CA SER A 157 3.39 12.86 -1.54
C SER A 157 3.87 13.25 -0.14
N ASP A 158 3.64 14.51 0.28
CA ASP A 158 3.94 15.03 1.62
C ASP A 158 3.08 14.42 2.74
N GLY A 159 1.95 13.79 2.40
CA GLY A 159 0.97 13.24 3.34
C GLY A 159 0.24 14.26 4.20
N LYS A 160 0.34 15.55 3.87
CA LYS A 160 -0.26 16.66 4.64
C LYS A 160 -1.21 17.49 3.78
N THR A 161 -0.82 17.77 2.54
CA THR A 161 -1.58 18.61 1.63
C THR A 161 -2.62 17.77 0.91
N VAL A 162 -3.88 18.20 0.94
CA VAL A 162 -4.97 17.53 0.23
C VAL A 162 -4.93 17.95 -1.25
N TYR A 163 -4.82 16.97 -2.15
CA TYR A 163 -4.94 17.16 -3.59
C TYR A 163 -6.42 17.24 -4.00
N ALA A 164 -7.20 16.21 -3.64
CA ALA A 164 -8.62 16.14 -3.96
C ALA A 164 -9.39 15.36 -2.89
N THR A 165 -10.63 15.76 -2.62
CA THR A 165 -11.56 14.98 -1.79
C THR A 165 -12.73 14.52 -2.65
N ARG A 166 -12.98 13.21 -2.68
CA ARG A 166 -14.09 12.58 -3.39
C ARG A 166 -15.13 12.14 -2.37
N THR A 167 -16.21 12.91 -2.26
CA THR A 167 -17.37 12.57 -1.42
C THR A 167 -18.38 11.75 -2.21
N ASN A 168 -19.26 11.03 -1.51
CA ASN A 168 -20.33 10.27 -2.17
C ASN A 168 -21.19 11.16 -3.08
N ALA A 169 -21.55 12.36 -2.62
CA ALA A 169 -22.33 13.33 -3.40
C ALA A 169 -21.63 13.76 -4.70
N SER A 170 -20.31 14.04 -4.65
CA SER A 170 -19.55 14.41 -5.85
C SER A 170 -19.46 13.26 -6.86
N ARG A 171 -19.27 12.03 -6.38
CA ARG A 171 -19.16 10.84 -7.25
C ARG A 171 -20.47 10.50 -7.93
N MET A 172 -21.56 10.46 -7.17
CA MET A 172 -22.88 10.10 -7.70
C MET A 172 -23.39 11.10 -8.74
N LYS A 173 -22.90 12.35 -8.73
CA LYS A 173 -23.24 13.34 -9.74
C LYS A 173 -22.72 12.96 -11.13
N GLU A 174 -21.51 12.41 -11.19
CA GLU A 174 -20.87 11.99 -12.45
C GLU A 174 -21.30 10.58 -12.87
N ASN A 175 -21.41 9.68 -11.90
CA ASN A 175 -21.88 8.31 -12.14
C ASN A 175 -22.63 7.78 -10.90
N PRO A 176 -23.97 7.70 -10.94
CA PRO A 176 -24.78 7.23 -9.81
C PRO A 176 -24.49 5.79 -9.36
N ARG A 177 -23.79 5.00 -10.19
CA ARG A 177 -23.39 3.61 -9.90
C ARG A 177 -21.89 3.49 -9.59
N ALA A 178 -21.16 4.60 -9.48
CA ALA A 178 -19.75 4.57 -9.16
C ALA A 178 -19.52 4.31 -7.67
N ASP A 179 -19.14 3.07 -7.37
CA ASP A 179 -18.51 2.71 -6.10
C ASP A 179 -17.00 2.99 -6.15
N GLY A 180 -16.41 3.48 -5.05
CA GLY A 180 -14.97 3.73 -4.93
C GLY A 180 -14.52 5.15 -5.29
N GLY A 181 -13.21 5.38 -5.36
CA GLY A 181 -12.64 6.65 -5.80
C GLY A 181 -12.36 6.62 -7.30
N ILE A 182 -12.67 7.70 -8.01
CA ILE A 182 -12.30 7.90 -9.42
C ILE A 182 -11.21 8.96 -9.49
N PHE A 183 -10.07 8.60 -10.08
CA PHE A 183 -8.91 9.48 -10.30
C PHE A 183 -8.37 9.29 -11.70
N THR A 184 -7.84 10.35 -12.31
CA THR A 184 -7.09 10.19 -13.55
C THR A 184 -5.67 9.69 -13.26
N VAL A 185 -4.98 9.17 -14.27
CA VAL A 185 -3.55 8.86 -14.16
C VAL A 185 -2.75 10.11 -13.82
N GLN A 186 -3.07 11.23 -14.46
CA GLN A 186 -2.50 12.52 -14.15
C GLN A 186 -2.70 12.93 -12.69
N ASP A 187 -3.87 12.68 -12.09
CA ASP A 187 -4.13 13.00 -10.67
C ASP A 187 -3.15 12.24 -9.77
N LEU A 188 -2.97 10.93 -10.02
CA LEU A 188 -2.08 10.08 -9.23
C LEU A 188 -0.61 10.47 -9.43
N LEU A 189 -0.20 10.75 -10.66
CA LEU A 189 1.16 11.20 -10.98
C LEU A 189 1.46 12.55 -10.33
N THR A 190 0.57 13.53 -10.49
CA THR A 190 0.70 14.87 -9.90
C THR A 190 0.74 14.80 -8.38
N ALA A 191 -0.16 14.04 -7.77
CA ALA A 191 -0.20 13.85 -6.33
C ALA A 191 1.07 13.15 -5.82
N SER A 192 1.63 12.19 -6.56
CA SER A 192 2.90 11.53 -6.24
C SER A 192 4.13 12.40 -6.47
N SER A 193 3.98 13.56 -7.12
CA SER A 193 5.08 14.38 -7.66
C SER A 193 5.95 13.61 -8.67
N ALA A 194 5.36 12.65 -9.38
CA ALA A 194 6.00 11.91 -10.45
C ALA A 194 5.94 12.71 -11.76
N ASP A 195 7.08 12.77 -12.44
CA ASP A 195 7.19 13.24 -13.81
C ASP A 195 7.62 12.06 -14.68
N LEU A 196 6.76 11.63 -15.61
CA LEU A 196 7.05 10.51 -16.50
C LEU A 196 8.19 10.82 -17.48
N ASP A 197 8.40 12.09 -17.79
CA ASP A 197 9.40 12.52 -18.74
C ASP A 197 10.75 12.82 -18.06
N ALA A 198 10.81 12.73 -16.73
CA ALA A 198 12.05 12.80 -15.98
C ALA A 198 12.92 11.53 -16.18
N PRO A 199 14.26 11.65 -16.08
CA PRO A 199 15.17 10.50 -16.20
C PRO A 199 14.88 9.42 -15.15
N SER A 200 14.86 8.17 -15.60
CA SER A 200 14.61 7.01 -14.73
C SER A 200 15.75 6.79 -13.75
N THR A 201 15.41 6.52 -12.49
CA THR A 201 16.36 6.13 -11.45
C THR A 201 16.65 4.63 -11.43
N ALA A 202 15.94 3.82 -12.21
CA ALA A 202 16.07 2.36 -12.19
C ALA A 202 17.47 1.90 -12.61
N PRO A 203 18.04 0.86 -11.96
CA PRO A 203 19.33 0.29 -12.35
C PRO A 203 19.37 -0.26 -13.78
N GLY A 204 18.24 -0.77 -14.28
CA GLY A 204 18.09 -1.32 -15.63
C GLY A 204 17.89 -0.27 -16.72
N ALA A 205 17.67 1.00 -16.34
CA ALA A 205 17.43 2.07 -17.30
C ALA A 205 18.73 2.44 -18.04
N ASN A 206 18.63 2.64 -19.35
CA ASN A 206 19.70 3.15 -20.18
C ASN A 206 19.88 4.66 -19.96
N LYS A 207 20.64 5.01 -18.92
CA LYS A 207 20.95 6.39 -18.55
C LYS A 207 21.67 7.16 -19.66
N THR A 208 22.46 6.47 -20.49
CA THR A 208 23.19 7.09 -21.61
C THR A 208 22.26 7.52 -22.74
N ALA A 209 21.16 6.80 -22.94
CA ALA A 209 20.12 7.14 -23.90
C ALA A 209 19.04 8.08 -23.31
N GLY A 210 19.19 8.50 -22.04
CA GLY A 210 18.22 9.35 -21.37
C GLY A 210 16.88 8.66 -21.12
N GLU A 211 16.88 7.36 -20.79
CA GLU A 211 15.64 6.61 -20.52
C GLU A 211 14.83 7.25 -19.39
N THR A 212 13.56 7.59 -19.66
CA THR A 212 12.67 8.28 -18.72
C THR A 212 11.79 7.32 -17.92
N TYR A 213 11.07 7.80 -16.91
CA TYR A 213 10.12 6.97 -16.16
C TYR A 213 8.95 6.45 -16.99
N ARG A 214 8.61 7.13 -18.10
CA ARG A 214 7.66 6.62 -19.09
C ARG A 214 8.12 5.28 -19.69
N LEU A 215 9.42 4.98 -19.61
CA LEU A 215 10.05 3.77 -20.15
C LEU A 215 10.34 2.71 -19.07
N SER A 216 10.74 3.12 -17.88
CA SER A 216 11.06 2.19 -16.79
C SER A 216 9.88 1.87 -15.87
N GLY A 217 8.84 2.70 -15.83
CA GLY A 217 7.70 2.52 -14.94
C GLY A 217 7.93 3.07 -13.54
N ILE A 218 6.82 3.35 -12.86
CA ILE A 218 6.80 3.86 -11.48
C ILE A 218 5.90 2.96 -10.65
N VAL A 219 6.29 2.71 -9.40
CA VAL A 219 5.42 2.07 -8.41
C VAL A 219 4.84 3.09 -7.45
N ILE A 220 3.51 3.09 -7.29
CA ILE A 220 2.80 3.98 -6.36
C ILE A 220 2.05 3.17 -5.30
N ILE A 221 2.41 3.38 -4.03
CA ILE A 221 1.84 2.73 -2.82
C ILE A 221 0.76 3.59 -2.16
N HIS A 222 -0.34 3.01 -1.66
CA HIS A 222 -1.38 3.77 -0.95
C HIS A 222 -2.24 2.98 0.05
N TYR A 223 -2.37 3.50 1.29
CA TYR A 223 -3.62 3.64 2.08
C TYR A 223 -3.28 4.05 3.53
N GLN A 224 -4.05 4.96 4.12
CA GLN A 224 -4.07 5.20 5.57
C GLN A 224 -5.49 5.42 6.06
N ASN A 225 -5.93 4.64 7.06
CA ASN A 225 -7.19 4.90 7.77
C ASN A 225 -7.01 6.06 8.76
N VAL A 226 -7.94 7.02 8.76
CA VAL A 226 -7.85 8.20 9.63
C VAL A 226 -8.36 7.84 11.03
N ARG A 227 -7.59 8.22 12.06
CA ARG A 227 -7.94 8.01 13.47
C ARG A 227 -9.11 8.92 13.90
N LEU A 228 -9.93 8.39 14.82
CA LEU A 228 -10.79 9.11 15.78
C LEU A 228 -12.23 9.52 15.43
N LYS A 229 -12.82 9.16 14.28
CA LYS A 229 -14.26 9.35 14.10
C LYS A 229 -15.02 8.04 14.29
N LYS A 230 -15.65 7.89 15.48
CA LYS A 230 -16.45 6.72 15.91
C LYS A 230 -17.51 6.27 14.88
N HIS A 231 -17.93 7.16 13.98
CA HIS A 231 -18.97 6.90 12.98
C HIS A 231 -18.60 7.25 11.54
N ASP A 232 -17.43 7.87 11.29
CA ASP A 232 -16.98 8.18 9.94
C ASP A 232 -15.73 7.36 9.63
N ILE A 233 -15.91 6.29 8.84
CA ILE A 233 -14.76 5.61 8.24
C ILE A 233 -14.34 6.42 7.02
N VAL A 234 -13.18 7.05 7.12
CA VAL A 234 -12.57 7.85 6.06
C VAL A 234 -11.28 7.17 5.62
N TYR A 235 -11.09 7.04 4.33
CA TYR A 235 -9.86 6.50 3.76
C TYR A 235 -9.08 7.58 3.03
N SER A 236 -7.77 7.48 3.11
CA SER A 236 -6.85 8.42 2.47
C SER A 236 -5.93 7.68 1.50
N TYR A 237 -5.72 8.27 0.32
CA TYR A 237 -4.72 7.85 -0.65
C TYR A 237 -3.46 8.70 -0.47
N LEU A 238 -2.32 8.05 -0.26
CA LEU A 238 -1.02 8.71 -0.13
C LEU A 238 -0.04 8.20 -1.19
N PRO A 239 -0.04 8.78 -2.40
CA PRO A 239 0.82 8.33 -3.49
C PRO A 239 2.28 8.57 -3.18
N ARG A 240 3.11 7.57 -3.44
CA ARG A 240 4.57 7.68 -3.34
C ARG A 240 5.24 6.92 -4.45
N VAL A 241 6.14 7.58 -5.17
CA VAL A 241 7.06 6.95 -6.12
C VAL A 241 8.04 6.07 -5.35
N ILE A 242 8.28 4.86 -5.83
CA ILE A 242 9.39 4.00 -5.37
C ILE A 242 10.55 4.17 -6.35
N ASP A 243 11.58 4.88 -5.91
CA ASP A 243 12.80 5.09 -6.68
C ASP A 243 13.54 3.77 -6.95
N GLY A 244 14.24 3.71 -8.08
CA GLY A 244 15.06 2.56 -8.45
C GLY A 244 14.29 1.32 -8.91
N ASN A 245 12.96 1.38 -8.98
CA ASN A 245 12.17 0.28 -9.48
C ASN A 245 11.88 0.43 -10.98
N GLU A 246 11.92 -0.68 -11.71
CA GLU A 246 11.52 -0.75 -13.10
C GLU A 246 10.55 -1.89 -13.29
N TYR A 247 9.52 -1.69 -14.10
CA TYR A 247 8.53 -2.69 -14.40
C TYR A 247 8.26 -2.77 -15.90
N LYS A 248 8.60 -3.93 -16.46
CA LYS A 248 8.41 -4.30 -17.87
C LYS A 248 7.68 -5.64 -17.90
N VAL A 249 6.79 -5.81 -18.88
CA VAL A 249 6.00 -7.03 -19.04
C VAL A 249 6.10 -7.48 -20.48
N THR A 250 6.54 -8.71 -20.69
CA THR A 250 6.46 -9.36 -22.00
C THR A 250 5.24 -10.27 -22.04
N GLU A 251 4.27 -9.92 -22.87
CA GLU A 251 3.10 -10.73 -23.15
C GLU A 251 3.36 -11.64 -24.35
N ASN A 252 3.05 -12.92 -24.21
CA ASN A 252 3.22 -13.92 -25.26
C ASN A 252 1.85 -14.38 -25.75
N ILE A 253 1.51 -14.03 -26.99
CA ILE A 253 0.27 -14.45 -27.63
C ILE A 253 0.59 -15.58 -28.61
N HIS A 254 0.02 -16.75 -28.36
CA HIS A 254 0.14 -17.90 -29.24
C HIS A 254 -1.01 -17.93 -30.25
N ASN A 255 -0.69 -17.89 -31.54
CA ASN A 255 -1.69 -18.09 -32.58
C ASN A 255 -1.93 -19.59 -32.77
N SER A 256 -3.14 -20.05 -32.47
CA SER A 256 -3.51 -21.46 -32.57
C SER A 256 -3.60 -21.98 -34.01
N THR A 257 -3.74 -21.08 -35.00
CA THR A 257 -3.97 -21.46 -36.40
C THR A 257 -2.67 -21.82 -37.12
N ASP A 258 -1.64 -20.97 -37.00
CA ASP A 258 -0.34 -21.15 -37.65
C ASP A 258 0.79 -21.51 -36.67
N GLY A 259 0.50 -21.54 -35.36
CA GLY A 259 1.47 -21.79 -34.30
C GLY A 259 2.46 -20.64 -34.07
N SER A 260 2.33 -19.52 -34.78
CA SER A 260 3.19 -18.35 -34.61
C SER A 260 3.04 -17.75 -33.21
N ILE A 261 4.08 -17.05 -32.77
CA ILE A 261 4.11 -16.43 -31.45
C ILE A 261 4.30 -14.93 -31.64
N THR A 262 3.39 -14.14 -31.08
CA THR A 262 3.55 -12.70 -30.99
C THR A 262 4.02 -12.33 -29.60
N LEU A 263 5.20 -11.71 -29.52
CA LEU A 263 5.71 -11.12 -28.28
C LEU A 263 5.36 -9.63 -28.27
N ILE A 264 4.66 -9.19 -27.24
CA ILE A 264 4.38 -7.78 -26.97
C ILE A 264 5.19 -7.36 -25.75
N ASP A 265 6.19 -6.51 -25.98
CA ASP A 265 7.01 -5.93 -24.91
C ASP A 265 6.36 -4.63 -24.45
N ARG A 266 5.88 -4.63 -23.20
CA ARG A 266 5.11 -3.55 -22.58
C ARG A 266 5.94 -2.86 -21.52
N HIS A 267 6.01 -1.55 -21.63
CA HIS A 267 6.59 -0.64 -20.66
C HIS A 267 5.47 0.24 -20.11
N GLY A 268 5.51 0.55 -18.83
CA GLY A 268 4.37 1.23 -18.22
C GLY A 268 4.51 1.47 -16.74
N ILE A 269 3.49 2.10 -16.17
CA ILE A 269 3.42 2.47 -14.76
C ILE A 269 2.72 1.35 -14.00
N ARG A 270 3.29 0.89 -12.89
CA ARG A 270 2.70 -0.17 -12.06
C ARG A 270 2.24 0.40 -10.72
N PHE A 271 0.96 0.70 -10.60
CA PHE A 271 0.34 1.04 -9.31
C PHE A 271 0.30 -0.21 -8.41
N VAL A 272 0.81 -0.12 -7.18
CA VAL A 272 0.80 -1.23 -6.21
C VAL A 272 0.07 -0.76 -4.98
N PHE A 273 -1.10 -1.30 -4.71
CA PHE A 273 -1.91 -0.82 -3.61
C PHE A 273 -1.54 -1.56 -2.32
N GLN A 274 -1.08 -0.84 -1.29
CA GLN A 274 -0.77 -1.43 0.02
C GLN A 274 -1.72 -0.88 1.07
N GLN A 275 -2.56 -1.74 1.62
CA GLN A 275 -3.50 -1.38 2.65
C GLN A 275 -2.83 -1.34 4.02
N HIS A 276 -2.62 -0.14 4.57
CA HIS A 276 -2.18 0.06 5.96
C HIS A 276 -3.20 0.83 6.81
N GLY A 277 -3.59 0.25 7.93
CA GLY A 277 -4.46 0.97 8.86
C GLY A 277 -4.68 0.18 10.13
N LEU A 278 -5.27 0.84 11.10
CA LEU A 278 -5.87 0.21 12.25
C LEU A 278 -7.29 0.74 12.34
N ILE A 279 -8.24 -0.15 12.59
CA ILE A 279 -9.61 0.23 12.93
C ILE A 279 -9.72 0.03 14.42
N GLY A 280 -9.87 1.13 15.16
CA GLY A 280 -10.02 1.13 16.60
C GLY A 280 -11.50 1.29 16.98
N VAL A 281 -12.03 0.35 17.76
CA VAL A 281 -13.33 0.51 18.41
C VAL A 281 -13.11 0.66 19.90
N PHE A 282 -13.82 1.60 20.54
CA PHE A 282 -13.78 1.74 22.00
C PHE A 282 -14.18 0.41 22.64
N ASP A 283 -13.31 -0.11 23.51
CA ASP A 283 -13.57 -1.32 24.27
C ASP A 283 -13.24 -1.09 25.74
N PHE A 284 -14.28 -1.14 26.57
CA PHE A 284 -14.14 -0.92 28.01
C PHE A 284 -13.25 -1.98 28.67
N VAL A 285 -13.28 -3.24 28.18
CA VAL A 285 -12.43 -4.32 28.72
C VAL A 285 -10.96 -4.03 28.43
N THR A 286 -10.64 -3.60 27.21
CA THR A 286 -9.29 -3.15 26.85
C THR A 286 -8.84 -1.99 27.74
N LEU A 287 -9.68 -0.95 27.91
CA LEU A 287 -9.37 0.18 28.79
C LEU A 287 -9.09 -0.27 30.24
N LEU A 288 -9.96 -1.11 30.81
CA LEU A 288 -9.81 -1.61 32.18
C LEU A 288 -8.55 -2.47 32.34
N THR A 289 -8.26 -3.33 31.36
CA THR A 289 -7.07 -4.18 31.35
C THR A 289 -5.80 -3.33 31.33
N LYS A 290 -5.79 -2.22 30.59
CA LYS A 290 -4.67 -1.27 30.57
C LYS A 290 -4.50 -0.56 31.91
N PHE A 291 -5.60 -0.11 32.52
CA PHE A 291 -5.56 0.47 33.87
C PHE A 291 -5.01 -0.51 34.92
N VAL A 292 -5.41 -1.79 34.87
CA VAL A 292 -4.95 -2.82 35.81
C VAL A 292 -3.49 -3.18 35.54
N ALA A 293 -3.09 -3.32 34.28
CA ALA A 293 -1.71 -3.64 33.90
C ALA A 293 -0.72 -2.53 34.29
N GLU A 294 -1.17 -1.27 34.24
CA GLU A 294 -0.40 -0.10 34.66
C GLU A 294 -0.61 0.23 36.14
N SER A 295 -1.11 -0.72 36.96
CA SER A 295 -1.42 -0.45 38.36
C SER A 295 -0.23 0.19 39.07
N PRO A 296 -0.39 1.41 39.60
CA PRO A 296 0.68 2.16 40.21
C PRO A 296 1.19 1.50 41.49
N GLU A 297 0.46 0.54 42.07
CA GLU A 297 0.82 -0.13 43.31
C GLU A 297 2.17 -0.84 43.23
N LEU A 298 2.42 -1.56 42.13
CA LEU A 298 3.67 -2.31 41.93
C LEU A 298 4.85 -1.37 41.67
N ILE A 299 4.61 -0.30 40.91
CA ILE A 299 5.61 0.76 40.63
C ILE A 299 5.95 1.52 41.92
N VAL A 300 4.94 1.92 42.68
CA VAL A 300 5.08 2.63 43.96
C VAL A 300 5.79 1.77 44.98
N GLU A 301 5.51 0.46 45.00
CA GLU A 301 6.18 -0.50 45.86
C GLU A 301 7.67 -0.65 45.52
N ILE A 302 8.02 -0.75 44.23
CA ILE A 302 9.43 -0.76 43.80
C ILE A 302 10.13 0.55 44.19
N ILE A 303 9.47 1.69 44.00
CA ILE A 303 10.02 3.01 44.38
C ILE A 303 10.27 3.08 45.89
N MET A 304 9.29 2.68 46.69
CA MET A 304 9.39 2.63 48.16
C MET A 304 10.53 1.72 48.65
N LEU A 305 10.71 0.56 48.02
CA LEU A 305 11.72 -0.41 48.45
C LEU A 305 13.15 -0.11 47.95
N ARG A 306 13.30 0.65 46.86
CA ARG A 306 14.62 0.85 46.23
C ARG A 306 15.17 2.27 46.34
N PHE A 307 14.31 3.28 46.26
CA PHE A 307 14.73 4.66 46.02
C PHE A 307 14.43 5.63 47.16
N VAL A 308 13.44 5.35 48.02
CA VAL A 308 13.12 6.22 49.16
C VAL A 308 14.23 6.12 50.23
N PRO A 309 14.66 7.23 50.84
CA PRO A 309 15.69 7.21 51.89
C PRO A 309 15.34 6.30 53.06
N GLU A 310 14.06 6.18 53.37
CA GLU A 310 13.47 5.39 54.45
C GLU A 310 13.14 3.93 54.02
N LYS A 311 13.72 3.44 52.91
CA LYS A 311 13.44 2.11 52.36
C LYS A 311 13.66 0.96 53.34
N GLU A 312 14.65 1.07 54.22
CA GLU A 312 14.96 0.03 55.23
C GLU A 312 13.79 -0.10 56.21
N VAL A 313 13.29 1.02 56.72
CA VAL A 313 12.12 1.06 57.62
C VAL A 313 10.87 0.53 56.92
N TYR A 314 10.65 0.92 55.66
CA TYR A 314 9.52 0.39 54.89
C TYR A 314 9.64 -1.13 54.66
N ARG A 315 10.87 -1.63 54.43
CA ARG A 315 11.16 -3.05 54.20
C ARG A 315 10.92 -3.88 55.46
N GLU A 316 11.41 -3.43 56.60
CA GLU A 316 11.22 -4.11 57.89
C GLU A 316 9.74 -4.22 58.28
N VAL A 317 8.95 -3.16 58.09
CA VAL A 317 7.53 -3.20 58.47
C VAL A 317 6.68 -3.96 57.45
N LYS A 318 7.16 -4.12 56.20
CA LYS A 318 6.44 -4.82 55.14
C LYS A 318 6.73 -6.31 55.08
N PHE A 319 7.98 -6.71 55.32
CA PHE A 319 8.41 -8.10 55.27
C PHE A 319 8.72 -8.59 56.68
N ASP A 320 7.86 -9.45 57.22
CA ASP A 320 8.23 -10.28 58.37
C ASP A 320 9.14 -11.40 57.88
N GLU A 321 10.42 -11.35 58.23
CA GLU A 321 11.35 -12.45 57.97
C GLU A 321 10.95 -13.64 58.85
N ILE A 322 10.27 -14.63 58.26
CA ILE A 322 10.03 -15.90 58.94
C ILE A 322 11.38 -16.62 58.96
N PRO A 323 11.99 -16.89 60.13
CA PRO A 323 13.24 -17.62 60.17
C PRO A 323 13.00 -18.99 59.53
N GLN A 324 13.75 -19.29 58.45
CA GLN A 324 13.80 -20.64 57.91
C GLN A 324 14.27 -21.54 59.05
N ARG A 325 13.35 -22.30 59.66
CA ARG A 325 13.74 -23.49 60.42
C ARG A 325 14.47 -24.37 59.43
N ARG A 326 15.80 -24.39 59.50
CA ARG A 326 16.58 -25.47 58.92
C ARG A 326 16.02 -26.73 59.55
N GLY A 327 15.22 -27.47 58.79
CA GLY A 327 14.94 -28.84 59.11
C GLY A 327 16.29 -29.53 59.23
N GLU A 328 16.60 -30.00 60.43
CA GLU A 328 17.48 -31.13 60.62
C GLU A 328 16.90 -32.28 59.80
N TYR A 329 17.31 -32.39 58.53
CA TYR A 329 17.25 -33.67 57.84
C TYR A 329 18.36 -34.51 58.44
N ASN A 330 18.02 -35.22 59.52
CA ASN A 330 18.79 -36.36 59.98
C ASN A 330 18.17 -37.63 59.39
N VAL A 331 18.99 -38.24 58.51
CA VAL A 331 18.98 -39.60 57.95
C VAL A 331 18.07 -39.84 56.74
#